data_AF-A0A3S3KI87-F1
#
_entry.id   AF-A0A3S3KI87-F1
#
_cell.length_a   1.000
_cell.length_b   1.000
_cell.length_c   1.000
_cell.angle_alpha   90.00
_cell.angle_beta   90.00
_cell.angle_gamma   90.00
#
_symmetry.space_group_name_H-M   'P 1'
#
loop_
_entity.id
_entity.type
_entity.pdbx_description
1 polymer ?
#
loop_
_entity_poly.entity_id
_entity_poly.type
_entity_poly.pdbx_seq_one_letter_code
_entity_poly.pdbx_strand_id
1 'polypeptide(L)'
;MPKSKDVAADKPQTKKARVQEMLSGGAVGVAEIADALSISKQAAYSLIGDVKRSGVSIAGVMKDGAMRYSAAKPKRSKGAAVSAAPQGDEQ
;
A
#
# COMPACT_ATOMS: atom_id res chain seq x y z
N MET A 1 -23.51 18.19 31.93
CA MET A 1 -23.24 18.47 30.51
C MET A 1 -22.10 17.58 30.02
N PRO A 2 -22.35 16.49 29.28
CA PRO A 2 -21.27 15.72 28.68
C PRO A 2 -20.75 16.44 27.44
N LYS A 3 -19.46 16.79 27.43
CA LYS A 3 -18.76 17.28 26.24
C LYS A 3 -18.41 16.06 25.38
N SER A 4 -19.36 15.58 24.59
CA SER A 4 -19.09 14.65 23.49
C SER A 4 -18.38 15.44 22.40
N LYS A 5 -17.06 15.59 22.53
CA LYS A 5 -16.22 16.03 21.42
C LYS A 5 -16.05 14.80 20.53
N ASP A 6 -17.03 14.64 19.65
CA ASP A 6 -16.92 13.81 18.46
C ASP A 6 -15.77 14.40 17.63
N VAL A 7 -14.55 13.98 17.96
CA VAL A 7 -13.40 14.14 17.09
C VAL A 7 -13.45 12.92 16.18
N ALA A 8 -14.40 12.95 15.25
CA ALA A 8 -14.26 12.22 14.01
C ALA A 8 -12.84 12.48 13.53
N ALA A 9 -12.10 11.39 13.37
CA ALA A 9 -10.68 11.36 13.15
C ALA A 9 -10.32 12.08 11.85
N ASP A 10 -10.17 13.40 11.92
CA ASP A 10 -9.34 14.20 11.02
C ASP A 10 -7.90 13.79 11.31
N LYS A 11 -7.54 12.55 10.94
CA LYS A 11 -6.14 12.17 10.89
C LYS A 11 -5.59 13.03 9.78
N PRO A 12 -4.72 14.03 10.06
CA PRO A 12 -3.94 14.61 8.99
C PRO A 12 -3.35 13.43 8.24
N GLN A 13 -3.69 13.28 6.96
CA GLN A 13 -3.23 12.15 6.17
C GLN A 13 -1.72 12.29 6.09
N THR A 14 -1.04 11.68 7.06
CA THR A 14 0.40 11.90 7.26
C THR A 14 1.08 11.51 5.95
N LYS A 15 2.12 12.24 5.53
CA LYS A 15 2.83 11.95 4.27
C LYS A 15 3.15 10.44 4.15
N LYS A 16 3.45 9.79 5.28
CA LYS A 16 3.60 8.34 5.43
C LYS A 16 2.36 7.52 5.00
N ALA A 17 1.17 7.87 5.47
CA ALA A 17 -0.08 7.21 5.06
C ALA A 17 -0.30 7.34 3.55
N ARG A 18 -0.03 8.51 2.98
CA ARG A 18 -0.13 8.72 1.53
C ARG A 18 0.86 7.87 0.74
N VAL A 19 2.12 7.77 1.19
CA VAL A 19 3.12 6.86 0.59
C VAL A 19 2.65 5.41 0.67
N GLN A 20 2.13 4.97 1.82
CA GLN A 20 1.61 3.62 1.99
C GLN A 20 0.45 3.30 1.03
N GLU A 21 -0.47 4.24 0.82
CA GLU A 21 -1.56 4.09 -0.16
C GLU A 21 -1.03 3.97 -1.59
N MET A 22 -0.09 4.83 -1.99
CA MET A 22 0.55 4.75 -3.31
C MET A 22 1.23 3.40 -3.54
N LEU A 23 1.99 2.92 -2.54
CA LEU A 23 2.65 1.62 -2.57
C LEU A 23 1.64 0.46 -2.61
N SER A 24 0.49 0.60 -1.95
CA SER A 24 -0.58 -0.41 -1.94
C SER A 24 -1.38 -0.45 -3.24
N GLY A 25 -1.44 0.68 -3.96
CA GLY A 25 -2.06 0.82 -5.27
C GLY A 25 -1.25 0.14 -6.37
N GLY A 26 0.08 0.11 -6.27
CA GLY A 26 0.93 -0.58 -7.23
C GLY A 26 2.41 -0.22 -7.08
N ALA A 27 3.19 -0.62 -8.08
CA ALA A 27 4.62 -0.30 -8.13
C ALA A 27 4.81 1.18 -8.50
N VAL A 28 5.27 1.99 -7.56
CA VAL A 28 5.52 3.43 -7.70
C VAL A 28 7.01 3.76 -7.51
N GLY A 29 7.54 4.68 -8.32
CA GLY A 29 8.92 5.15 -8.20
C GLY A 29 9.10 6.19 -7.10
N VAL A 30 10.35 6.36 -6.63
CA VAL A 30 10.70 7.43 -5.68
C VAL A 30 10.41 8.81 -6.26
N ALA A 31 10.65 9.00 -7.55
CA ALA A 31 10.37 10.25 -8.24
C ALA A 31 8.87 10.59 -8.23
N GLU A 32 7.99 9.59 -8.43
CA GLU A 32 6.54 9.79 -8.39
C GLU A 32 6.05 10.09 -6.97
N ILE A 33 6.63 9.45 -5.95
CA ILE A 33 6.31 9.76 -4.55
C ILE A 33 6.76 11.18 -4.19
N ALA A 34 7.95 11.56 -4.64
CA ALA A 34 8.51 12.90 -4.43
C ALA A 34 7.62 13.97 -5.08
N ASP A 35 7.20 13.74 -6.32
CA ASP A 35 6.31 14.63 -7.08
C ASP A 35 4.92 14.74 -6.44
N ALA A 36 4.28 13.61 -6.16
CA ALA A 36 2.93 13.57 -5.58
C ALA A 36 2.82 14.22 -4.19
N LEU A 37 3.93 14.30 -3.46
CA LEU A 37 4.00 14.92 -2.13
C LEU A 37 4.71 16.28 -2.14
N SER A 38 5.20 16.73 -3.30
CA SER A 38 6.03 17.92 -3.46
C SER A 38 7.18 17.97 -2.43
N ILE A 39 7.98 16.90 -2.40
CA ILE A 39 9.15 16.73 -1.52
C ILE A 39 10.39 16.30 -2.31
N SER A 40 11.56 16.41 -1.69
CA SER A 40 12.81 15.90 -2.26
C SER A 40 12.82 14.38 -2.37
N LYS A 41 13.52 13.82 -3.38
CA LYS A 41 13.71 12.36 -3.55
C LYS A 41 14.28 11.69 -2.29
N GLN A 42 15.21 12.36 -1.59
CA GLN A 42 15.78 11.86 -0.33
C GLN A 42 14.71 11.72 0.76
N ALA A 43 13.79 12.68 0.88
CA ALA A 43 12.68 12.61 1.83
C ALA A 43 11.70 11.48 1.47
N ALA A 44 11.45 11.25 0.18
CA ALA A 44 10.67 10.11 -0.29
C ALA A 44 11.32 8.76 0.09
N TYR A 45 12.65 8.62 -0.06
CA TYR A 45 13.40 7.45 0.42
C TYR A 45 13.24 7.23 1.93
N SER A 46 13.38 8.29 2.73
CA SER A 46 13.16 8.21 4.18
C SER A 46 11.74 7.75 4.52
N LEU A 47 10.73 8.29 3.83
CA LEU A 47 9.33 7.91 4.05
C LEU A 47 9.05 6.45 3.67
N ILE A 48 9.61 5.95 2.57
CA ILE A 48 9.52 4.53 2.21
C ILE A 48 10.13 3.67 3.33
N GLY A 49 11.28 4.08 3.87
CA GLY A 49 11.93 3.44 5.02
C GLY A 49 11.06 3.45 6.28
N ASP A 50 10.40 4.57 6.58
CA ASP A 50 9.47 4.70 7.69
C ASP A 50 8.21 3.83 7.54
N VAL A 51 7.70 3.69 6.31
CA VAL A 51 6.59 2.77 6.00
C VAL A 51 7.03 1.32 6.23
N LYS A 52 8.23 0.94 5.78
CA LYS A 52 8.81 -0.39 6.03
C LYS A 52 8.99 -0.68 7.52
N ARG A 53 9.54 0.29 8.27
CA ARG A 53 9.73 0.21 9.73
C ARG A 53 8.40 0.11 10.49
N SER A 54 7.31 0.59 9.90
CA SER A 54 5.95 0.48 10.45
C SER A 54 5.36 -0.93 10.37
N GLY A 55 6.04 -1.89 9.76
CA GLY A 55 5.55 -3.26 9.55
C GLY A 55 4.92 -3.50 8.18
N VAL A 56 4.95 -2.52 7.27
CA VAL A 56 4.50 -2.73 5.89
C VAL A 56 5.61 -3.44 5.12
N SER A 57 5.30 -4.61 4.55
CA SER A 57 6.22 -5.30 3.66
C SER A 57 6.32 -4.54 2.34
N ILE A 58 7.50 -4.05 1.98
CA ILE A 58 7.74 -3.32 0.73
C ILE A 58 8.67 -4.14 -0.16
N ALA A 59 8.26 -4.42 -1.39
CA ALA A 59 9.08 -5.02 -2.42
C ALA A 59 9.58 -3.94 -3.39
N GLY A 60 10.86 -4.01 -3.74
CA GLY A 60 11.47 -3.18 -4.79
C GLY A 60 11.74 -4.02 -6.03
N VAL A 61 11.24 -3.59 -7.17
CA VAL A 61 11.51 -4.21 -8.48
C VAL A 61 12.11 -3.18 -9.43
N MET A 62 13.08 -3.60 -10.22
CA MET A 62 13.63 -2.76 -11.28
C MET A 62 12.69 -2.83 -12.48
N LYS A 63 12.16 -1.69 -12.92
CA LYS A 63 11.25 -1.58 -14.05
C LYS A 63 11.61 -0.34 -14.86
N ASP A 64 11.82 -0.51 -16.17
CA ASP A 64 12.16 0.57 -17.10
C ASP A 64 13.41 1.36 -16.66
N GLY A 65 14.42 0.66 -16.12
CA GLY A 65 15.66 1.28 -15.62
C GLY A 65 15.52 2.04 -14.29
N ALA A 66 14.33 2.04 -13.67
CA ALA A 66 14.07 2.70 -12.39
C ALA A 66 13.60 1.71 -11.32
N MET A 67 13.98 1.97 -10.06
CA MET A 67 13.51 1.16 -8.94
C MET A 67 12.09 1.58 -8.55
N ARG A 68 11.15 0.64 -8.63
CA ARG A 68 9.75 0.83 -8.25
C ARG A 68 9.43 0.01 -7.01
N TYR A 69 8.73 0.63 -6.08
CA TYR A 69 8.38 0.06 -4.80
C TYR A 69 6.88 -0.24 -4.77
N SER A 70 6.50 -1.36 -4.18
CA SER A 70 5.12 -1.71 -3.93
C SER A 70 5.00 -2.29 -2.53
N ALA A 71 3.90 -2.01 -1.85
CA ALA A 71 3.56 -2.73 -0.64
C ALA A 71 3.14 -4.13 -1.06
N ALA A 72 3.77 -5.15 -0.50
CA ALA A 72 3.26 -6.50 -0.59
C ALA A 72 1.88 -6.47 0.08
N LYS A 73 0.83 -6.52 -0.74
CA LYS A 73 -0.51 -6.76 -0.21
C LYS A 73 -0.39 -8.02 0.63
N PRO A 74 -0.86 -8.02 1.90
CA PRO A 74 -1.10 -9.28 2.55
C PRO A 74 -1.96 -10.05 1.57
N LYS A 75 -1.51 -11.25 1.19
CA LYS A 75 -2.36 -12.20 0.50
C LYS A 75 -3.58 -12.35 1.42
N ARG A 76 -4.62 -11.53 1.24
CA ARG A 76 -5.97 -12.05 1.33
C ARG A 76 -5.92 -13.14 0.29
N SER A 77 -5.66 -14.35 0.78
CA SER A 77 -6.12 -15.59 0.19
C SER A 77 -7.37 -15.22 -0.58
N LYS A 78 -7.21 -15.10 -1.90
CA LYS A 78 -8.34 -15.05 -2.80
C LYS A 78 -9.07 -16.32 -2.42
N GLY A 79 -10.17 -16.13 -1.69
CA GLY A 79 -11.00 -17.23 -1.24
C GLY A 79 -11.17 -18.14 -2.44
N ALA A 80 -10.93 -19.42 -2.19
CA ALA A 80 -11.25 -20.51 -3.07
C ALA A 80 -12.50 -20.16 -3.90
N ALA A 81 -12.30 -19.67 -5.11
CA ALA A 81 -13.16 -20.05 -6.22
C ALA A 81 -12.62 -21.40 -6.65
N VAL A 82 -12.79 -22.40 -5.78
CA VAL A 82 -12.99 -23.75 -6.28
C VAL A 82 -14.32 -23.63 -7.01
N SER A 83 -14.26 -23.46 -8.32
CA SER A 83 -15.33 -24.02 -9.13
C SER A 83 -15.29 -25.50 -8.80
N ALA A 84 -16.10 -25.91 -7.82
CA ALA A 84 -16.44 -27.29 -7.63
C ALA A 84 -16.96 -27.75 -8.98
N ALA A 85 -16.17 -28.56 -9.68
CA ALA A 85 -16.73 -29.46 -10.67
C ALA A 85 -17.78 -30.28 -9.91
N PRO A 86 -19.07 -30.22 -10.24
CA PRO A 86 -19.90 -31.34 -9.89
C PRO A 86 -19.40 -32.50 -10.74
N GLN A 87 -18.71 -33.45 -10.11
CA GLN A 87 -18.83 -34.83 -10.52
C GLN A 87 -20.32 -35.16 -10.40
N GLY A 88 -21.04 -34.96 -11.50
CA GLY A 88 -22.31 -35.61 -11.76
C GLY A 88 -22.00 -36.93 -12.45
N ASP A 89 -22.02 -37.98 -11.65
CA ASP A 89 -22.33 -39.34 -12.06
C ASP A 89 -23.64 -39.30 -12.87
N GLU A 90 -23.67 -39.85 -14.09
CA GLU A 90 -24.90 -40.38 -14.71
C GLU A 90 -24.59 -41.16 -16.01
N GLN A 91 -24.74 -42.49 -15.87
CA GLN A 91 -25.07 -43.57 -16.82
C GLN A 91 -24.07 -44.04 -17.89
#